data_AF-A0AAD5WZP6-F1
#
_entry.id   AF-A0AAD5WZP6-F1
#
_cell.length_a   1.000
_cell.length_b   1.000
_cell.length_c   1.000
_cell.angle_alpha   90.00
_cell.angle_beta   90.00
_cell.angle_gamma   90.00
#
_symmetry.space_group_name_H-M   'P 1'
#
loop_
_entity.id
_entity.type
_entity.pdbx_description
1 polymer ?
#
loop_
_entity_poly.entity_id
_entity_poly.type
_entity_poly.pdbx_seq_one_letter_code
_entity_poly.pdbx_strand_id
1 'polypeptide(L)'
;MLITNDEDTARINYIRDMDLSRTIELLKQQSLSTDTMQKRIEEYRRFLILKIYHRDLHAAILSPSPLVDEIWHYHLLDTVSYMKMCEAIAMFVHHDPLGGQNDAARKLRLKLTVSLYAEFFGEEAPDEVWGRGGETMKHKLEAVYYGGFLVFVKTLTGKEFPLVVESTLTVEQFKIMIWNWNSAGPVEGYLCGCADGG
;
A
#
# COMPACT_ATOMS: atom_id res chain seq x y z
N MET A 1 18.42 -1.29 6.57
CA MET A 1 17.99 0.10 6.83
C MET A 1 18.09 0.84 5.51
N LEU A 2 16.98 0.90 4.76
CA LEU A 2 16.95 1.66 3.51
C LEU A 2 16.97 3.15 3.86
N ILE A 3 17.81 3.92 3.18
CA ILE A 3 18.02 5.35 3.43
C ILE A 3 16.74 6.08 3.04
N THR A 4 15.95 6.50 4.04
CA THR A 4 14.89 7.48 3.85
C THR A 4 15.53 8.86 3.79
N ASN A 5 15.07 9.74 2.91
CA ASN A 5 15.49 11.14 2.95
C ASN A 5 14.84 11.84 4.17
N ASP A 6 15.36 13.01 4.54
CA ASP A 6 14.90 13.74 5.73
C ASP A 6 13.40 14.08 5.66
N GLU A 7 12.87 14.37 4.46
CA GLU A 7 11.44 14.62 4.25
C GLU A 7 10.58 13.39 4.54
N ASP A 8 10.96 12.22 4.02
CA ASP A 8 10.24 10.97 4.26
C ASP A 8 10.28 10.58 5.73
N THR A 9 11.41 10.83 6.41
CA THR A 9 11.52 10.65 7.86
C THR A 9 10.52 11.53 8.60
N ALA A 10 10.40 12.81 8.23
CA ALA A 10 9.44 13.73 8.84
C ALA A 10 7.98 13.29 8.62
N ARG A 11 7.63 12.89 7.38
CA ARG A 11 6.29 12.37 7.04
C ARG A 11 5.96 11.11 7.85
N ILE A 12 6.90 10.17 7.95
CA ILE A 12 6.74 8.92 8.69
C ILE A 12 6.53 9.20 10.19
N ASN A 13 7.31 10.09 10.78
CA ASN A 13 7.16 10.45 12.19
C ASN A 13 5.81 11.11 12.47
N TYR A 14 5.35 12.01 11.58
CA TYR A 14 4.01 12.57 11.71
C TYR A 14 2.93 11.48 11.73
N ILE A 15 2.99 10.51 10.81
CA ILE A 15 2.00 9.42 10.75
C ILE A 15 2.04 8.54 12.00
N ARG A 16 3.23 8.24 12.55
CA ARG A 16 3.37 7.47 13.80
C ARG A 16 2.63 8.11 14.96
N ASP A 17 2.71 9.44 15.07
CA ASP A 17 2.19 10.19 16.22
C ASP A 17 0.82 10.84 15.96
N MET A 18 0.27 10.68 14.75
CA MET A 18 -1.00 11.32 14.36
C MET A 18 -2.13 10.93 15.30
N ASP A 19 -2.85 11.94 15.79
CA ASP A 19 -4.04 11.77 16.62
C ASP A 19 -5.22 11.24 15.80
N LEU A 20 -5.78 10.10 16.23
CA LEU A 20 -6.94 9.45 15.65
C LEU A 20 -8.08 9.28 16.68
N SER A 21 -8.07 10.06 17.77
CA SER A 21 -9.02 9.93 18.88
C SER A 21 -10.48 10.05 18.42
N ARG A 22 -10.76 10.94 17.47
CA ARG A 22 -12.12 11.09 16.89
C ARG A 22 -12.53 9.90 16.02
N THR A 23 -11.62 9.38 15.20
CA THR A 23 -11.84 8.12 14.45
C THR A 23 -12.13 6.96 15.41
N ILE A 24 -11.38 6.88 16.51
CA ILE A 24 -11.58 5.91 17.59
C ILE A 24 -12.96 6.07 18.25
N GLU A 25 -13.41 7.30 18.52
CA GLU A 25 -14.75 7.55 19.08
C GLU A 25 -15.88 7.08 18.15
N LEU A 26 -15.73 7.26 16.84
CA LEU A 26 -16.69 6.75 15.86
C LEU A 26 -16.72 5.20 15.85
N LEU A 27 -15.57 4.55 16.03
CA LEU A 27 -15.44 3.10 16.10
C LEU A 27 -15.97 2.49 17.40
N LYS A 28 -16.00 3.23 18.52
CA LYS A 28 -16.51 2.74 19.82
C LYS A 28 -17.97 2.31 19.81
N GLN A 29 -18.73 2.66 18.77
CA GLN A 29 -20.07 2.15 18.54
C GLN A 29 -20.10 0.62 18.27
N GLN A 30 -18.95 0.00 17.99
CA GLN A 30 -18.84 -1.42 17.62
C GLN A 30 -18.61 -2.40 18.80
N SER A 31 -18.62 -1.95 20.07
CA SER A 31 -18.40 -2.81 21.26
C SER A 31 -17.07 -3.59 21.26
N LEU A 32 -16.03 -3.08 20.61
CA LEU A 32 -14.68 -3.66 20.63
C LEU A 32 -13.91 -3.31 21.92
N SER A 33 -12.97 -4.18 22.31
CA SER A 33 -12.04 -3.87 23.40
C SER A 33 -11.08 -2.75 22.98
N THR A 34 -10.63 -1.94 23.95
CA THR A 34 -9.65 -0.85 23.71
C THR A 34 -8.36 -1.37 23.10
N ASP A 35 -7.86 -2.52 23.56
CA ASP A 35 -6.63 -3.16 23.04
C ASP A 35 -6.77 -3.51 21.55
N THR A 36 -7.88 -4.18 21.20
CA THR A 36 -8.16 -4.55 19.80
C THR A 36 -8.23 -3.32 18.90
N MET A 37 -8.84 -2.23 19.38
CA MET A 37 -8.95 -1.00 18.61
C MET A 37 -7.60 -0.31 18.43
N GLN A 38 -6.78 -0.25 19.48
CA GLN A 38 -5.43 0.33 19.42
C GLN A 38 -4.53 -0.43 18.44
N LYS A 39 -4.60 -1.77 18.42
CA LYS A 39 -3.88 -2.59 17.45
C LYS A 39 -4.28 -2.29 16.00
N ARG A 40 -5.58 -2.21 15.70
CA ARG A 40 -6.06 -1.86 14.35
C ARG A 40 -5.61 -0.46 13.92
N ILE A 41 -5.63 0.50 14.85
CA ILE A 41 -5.17 1.87 14.60
C ILE A 41 -3.66 1.90 14.30
N GLU A 42 -2.87 1.14 15.05
CA GLU A 42 -1.43 1.04 14.79
C GLU A 42 -1.14 0.47 13.40
N GLU A 43 -1.84 -0.61 13.02
CA GLU A 43 -1.67 -1.21 11.69
C GLU A 43 -2.16 -0.30 10.56
N TYR A 44 -3.14 0.57 10.82
CA TYR A 44 -3.52 1.63 9.88
C TYR A 44 -2.40 2.67 9.68
N ARG A 45 -1.76 3.13 10.76
CA ARG A 45 -0.58 4.03 10.64
C ARG A 45 0.54 3.36 9.86
N ARG A 46 0.84 2.10 10.16
CA ARG A 46 1.86 1.31 9.45
C ARG A 46 1.54 1.16 7.97
N PHE A 47 0.27 0.94 7.63
CA PHE A 47 -0.18 0.91 6.24
C PHE A 47 0.04 2.26 5.53
N LEU A 48 -0.31 3.39 6.16
CA LEU A 48 -0.04 4.72 5.59
C LEU A 48 1.45 4.98 5.38
N ILE A 49 2.29 4.56 6.32
CA ILE A 49 3.76 4.64 6.20
C ILE A 49 4.23 3.89 4.96
N LEU A 50 3.74 2.67 4.71
CA LEU A 50 4.06 1.91 3.51
C LEU A 50 3.60 2.63 2.24
N LYS A 51 2.40 3.21 2.23
CA LYS A 51 1.92 4.01 1.07
C LYS A 51 2.81 5.21 0.78
N ILE A 52 3.25 5.93 1.82
CA ILE A 52 4.17 7.06 1.67
C ILE A 52 5.51 6.56 1.14
N TYR A 53 6.11 5.56 1.80
CA TYR A 53 7.43 5.06 1.48
C TYR A 53 7.52 4.52 0.04
N HIS A 54 6.52 3.74 -0.39
CA HIS A 54 6.44 3.18 -1.75
C HIS A 54 5.77 4.12 -2.77
N ARG A 55 5.38 5.33 -2.37
CA ARG A 55 4.69 6.33 -3.22
C ARG A 55 3.40 5.80 -3.85
N ASP A 56 2.67 4.94 -3.14
CA ASP A 56 1.39 4.39 -3.59
C ASP A 56 0.21 5.30 -3.18
N LEU A 57 0.10 6.48 -3.80
CA LEU A 57 -0.91 7.48 -3.41
C LEU A 57 -2.27 7.25 -4.07
N HIS A 58 -2.35 6.46 -5.14
CA HIS A 58 -3.58 6.23 -5.91
C HIS A 58 -4.14 4.81 -5.74
N ALA A 59 -3.77 4.12 -4.66
CA ALA A 59 -4.23 2.77 -4.32
C ALA A 59 -3.99 1.71 -5.42
N ALA A 60 -2.90 1.86 -6.17
CA ALA A 60 -2.58 1.01 -7.32
C ALA A 60 -1.73 -0.21 -6.93
N ILE A 61 -0.89 -0.08 -5.89
CA ILE A 61 0.13 -1.07 -5.55
C ILE A 61 -0.22 -1.84 -4.29
N LEU A 62 -0.65 -1.14 -3.24
CA LEU A 62 -0.89 -1.72 -1.92
C LEU A 62 -2.39 -1.82 -1.65
N SER A 63 -2.77 -2.91 -1.00
CA SER A 63 -4.12 -3.08 -0.44
C SER A 63 -4.03 -3.24 1.09
N PRO A 64 -4.93 -2.59 1.86
CA PRO A 64 -5.07 -2.90 3.28
C PRO A 64 -5.76 -4.26 3.48
N SER A 65 -5.65 -4.82 4.69
CA SER A 65 -6.55 -5.89 5.14
C SER A 65 -7.96 -5.31 5.39
N PRO A 66 -9.03 -6.13 5.46
CA PRO A 66 -10.38 -5.63 5.77
C PRO A 66 -10.45 -4.82 7.07
N LEU A 67 -9.69 -5.22 8.10
CA LEU A 67 -9.68 -4.54 9.40
C LEU A 67 -8.96 -3.20 9.35
N VAL A 68 -7.92 -3.07 8.53
CA VAL A 68 -7.21 -1.79 8.31
C VAL A 68 -8.04 -0.86 7.41
N ASP A 69 -8.69 -1.42 6.38
CA ASP A 69 -9.56 -0.70 5.44
C ASP A 69 -10.75 -0.05 6.18
N GLU A 70 -11.31 -0.74 7.18
CA GLU A 70 -12.34 -0.21 8.07
C GLU A 70 -11.87 1.09 8.75
N ILE A 71 -10.71 1.09 9.39
CA ILE A 71 -10.15 2.29 10.05
C ILE A 71 -9.96 3.42 9.03
N TRP A 72 -9.46 3.09 7.83
CA TRP A 72 -9.25 4.07 6.77
C TRP A 72 -10.57 4.72 6.33
N HIS A 73 -11.65 3.95 6.17
CA HIS A 73 -12.97 4.48 5.87
C HIS A 73 -13.45 5.47 6.94
N TYR A 74 -13.28 5.15 8.23
CA TYR A 74 -13.65 6.09 9.30
C TYR A 74 -12.78 7.34 9.30
N HIS A 75 -11.49 7.24 8.99
CA HIS A 75 -10.63 8.41 8.88
C HIS A 75 -11.02 9.29 7.67
N LEU A 76 -11.41 8.69 6.53
CA LEU A 76 -11.95 9.42 5.38
C LEU A 76 -13.22 10.20 5.72
N LEU A 77 -14.10 9.61 6.54
CA LEU A 77 -15.33 10.27 7.01
C LEU A 77 -15.04 11.41 8.01
N ASP A 78 -13.94 11.33 8.75
CA ASP A 78 -13.42 12.45 9.54
C ASP A 78 -12.60 13.40 8.66
N THR A 79 -13.31 14.12 7.79
CA THR A 79 -12.71 14.97 6.74
C THR A 79 -11.73 16.01 7.27
N VAL A 80 -11.93 16.51 8.50
CA VAL A 80 -11.02 17.47 9.15
C VAL A 80 -9.70 16.81 9.53
N SER A 81 -9.76 15.63 10.17
CA SER A 81 -8.55 14.87 10.51
C SER A 81 -7.81 14.42 9.25
N TYR A 82 -8.53 13.91 8.26
CA TYR A 82 -7.95 13.44 7.00
C TYR A 82 -7.21 14.54 6.25
N MET A 83 -7.82 15.72 6.14
CA MET A 83 -7.22 16.87 5.47
C MET A 83 -5.95 17.34 6.18
N LYS A 84 -5.98 17.45 7.51
CA LYS A 84 -4.79 17.79 8.31
C LYS A 84 -3.65 16.80 8.09
N MET A 85 -3.95 15.50 8.05
CA MET A 85 -2.96 14.48 7.72
C MET A 85 -2.34 14.73 6.35
N CYS A 86 -3.16 14.88 5.30
CA CYS A 86 -2.70 15.11 3.93
C CYS A 86 -1.85 16.38 3.80
N GLU A 87 -2.23 17.47 4.48
CA GLU A 87 -1.47 18.72 4.54
C GLU A 87 -0.12 18.51 5.22
N ALA A 88 -0.09 17.84 6.37
CA ALA A 88 1.14 17.62 7.14
C ALA A 88 2.17 16.76 6.39
N ILE A 89 1.72 15.77 5.62
CA ILE A 89 2.61 14.97 4.78
C ILE A 89 2.86 15.59 3.40
N ALA A 90 2.19 16.70 3.07
CA ALA A 90 2.18 17.37 1.76
C ALA A 90 1.78 16.44 0.59
N MET A 91 0.90 15.48 0.84
CA MET A 91 0.48 14.45 -0.12
C MET A 91 -0.98 14.09 0.11
N PHE A 92 -1.75 13.90 -0.95
CA PHE A 92 -3.11 13.38 -0.84
C PHE A 92 -3.11 11.87 -1.06
N VAL A 93 -3.45 11.10 -0.02
CA VAL A 93 -3.59 9.64 -0.15
C VAL A 93 -5.00 9.36 -0.66
N HIS A 94 -5.15 8.80 -1.85
CA HIS A 94 -6.45 8.45 -2.41
C HIS A 94 -6.87 7.05 -1.97
N HIS A 95 -8.17 6.90 -1.70
CA HIS A 95 -8.84 5.62 -1.55
C HIS A 95 -9.58 5.28 -2.85
N ASP A 96 -9.58 4.00 -3.22
CA ASP A 96 -10.36 3.48 -4.34
C ASP A 96 -11.46 2.53 -3.80
N PRO A 97 -12.72 2.99 -3.71
CA PRO A 97 -13.84 2.18 -3.25
C PRO A 97 -14.10 0.95 -4.13
N LEU A 98 -13.65 0.98 -5.39
CA LEU A 98 -13.82 -0.10 -6.35
C LEU A 98 -12.59 -1.00 -6.46
N GLY A 99 -11.51 -0.67 -5.76
CA GLY A 99 -10.25 -1.41 -5.80
C GLY A 99 -10.40 -2.85 -5.29
N GLY A 100 -11.48 -3.15 -4.56
CA GLY A 100 -11.84 -4.50 -4.13
C GLY A 100 -12.65 -5.33 -5.12
N GLN A 101 -13.13 -4.79 -6.26
CA GLN A 101 -13.99 -5.55 -7.18
C GLN A 101 -13.29 -6.72 -7.88
N ASN A 102 -11.96 -6.66 -8.02
CA ASN A 102 -11.14 -7.78 -8.50
C ASN A 102 -10.45 -8.45 -7.30
N ASP A 103 -11.10 -9.50 -6.78
CA ASP A 103 -10.64 -10.25 -5.60
C ASP A 103 -9.21 -10.78 -5.76
N ALA A 104 -8.85 -11.26 -6.95
CA ALA A 104 -7.54 -11.84 -7.18
C ALA A 104 -6.43 -10.77 -7.19
N ALA A 105 -6.66 -9.66 -7.89
CA ALA A 105 -5.75 -8.53 -7.87
C ALA A 105 -5.62 -7.93 -6.46
N ARG A 106 -6.73 -7.83 -5.71
CA ARG A 106 -6.72 -7.39 -4.30
C ARG A 106 -5.88 -8.34 -3.43
N LYS A 107 -6.03 -9.66 -3.58
CA LYS A 107 -5.22 -10.66 -2.87
C LYS A 107 -3.73 -10.52 -3.17
N LEU A 108 -3.35 -10.29 -4.43
CA LEU A 108 -1.96 -10.06 -4.81
C LEU A 108 -1.39 -8.78 -4.17
N ARG A 109 -2.12 -7.66 -4.24
CA ARG A 109 -1.71 -6.41 -3.59
C ARG A 109 -1.61 -6.54 -2.09
N LEU A 110 -2.52 -7.27 -1.44
CA LEU A 110 -2.46 -7.54 0.00
C LEU A 110 -1.23 -8.38 0.37
N LYS A 111 -0.93 -9.44 -0.39
CA LYS A 111 0.30 -10.23 -0.21
C LYS A 111 1.54 -9.35 -0.34
N LEU A 112 1.58 -8.47 -1.34
CA LEU A 112 2.66 -7.50 -1.51
C LEU A 112 2.76 -6.55 -0.31
N THR A 113 1.64 -6.01 0.19
CA THR A 113 1.63 -5.16 1.39
C THR A 113 2.28 -5.87 2.58
N VAL A 114 1.92 -7.13 2.84
CA VAL A 114 2.47 -7.91 3.97
C VAL A 114 3.97 -8.20 3.78
N SER A 115 4.42 -8.50 2.56
CA SER A 115 5.85 -8.67 2.26
C SER A 115 6.65 -7.40 2.51
N LEU A 116 6.17 -6.26 1.99
CA LEU A 116 6.82 -4.96 2.17
C LEU A 116 6.78 -4.47 3.62
N TYR A 117 5.72 -4.82 4.35
CA TYR A 117 5.64 -4.61 5.78
C TYR A 117 6.82 -5.27 6.49
N ALA A 118 7.04 -6.56 6.25
CA ALA A 118 8.11 -7.32 6.92
C ALA A 118 9.49 -6.76 6.59
N GLU A 119 9.70 -6.37 5.33
CA GLU A 119 10.93 -5.72 4.89
C GLU A 119 11.16 -4.36 5.59
N PHE A 120 10.13 -3.53 5.67
CA PHE A 120 10.23 -2.17 6.17
C PHE A 120 10.35 -2.10 7.70
N PHE A 121 9.51 -2.86 8.42
CA PHE A 121 9.45 -2.84 9.88
C PHE A 121 10.38 -3.86 10.54
N GLY A 122 10.92 -4.82 9.79
CA GLY A 122 11.78 -5.88 10.33
C GLY A 122 11.03 -6.88 11.22
N GLU A 123 9.69 -6.90 11.15
CA GLU A 123 8.82 -7.77 11.95
C GLU A 123 7.61 -8.22 11.15
N GLU A 124 6.99 -9.31 11.60
CA GLU A 124 5.80 -9.84 10.95
C GLU A 124 4.55 -9.04 11.33
N ALA A 125 3.82 -8.54 10.33
CA ALA A 125 2.47 -7.99 10.44
C ALA A 125 1.50 -8.92 11.22
N PRO A 126 0.81 -8.46 12.28
CA PRO A 126 -0.01 -9.33 13.11
C PRO A 126 -1.10 -10.09 12.34
N ASP A 127 -1.11 -11.42 12.44
CA ASP A 127 -2.09 -12.28 11.74
C ASP A 127 -3.54 -11.93 12.09
N GLU A 128 -3.79 -11.50 13.34
CA GLU A 128 -5.11 -11.08 13.81
C GLU A 128 -5.65 -9.84 13.10
N VAL A 129 -4.77 -8.97 12.57
CA VAL A 129 -5.16 -7.75 11.84
C VAL A 129 -5.06 -7.95 10.33
N TRP A 130 -4.02 -8.65 9.86
CA TRP A 130 -3.73 -8.80 8.43
C TRP A 130 -4.32 -10.07 7.82
N GLY A 131 -4.85 -10.98 8.64
CA GLY A 131 -5.65 -12.12 8.19
C GLY A 131 -4.85 -13.15 7.39
N ARG A 132 -3.63 -13.50 7.83
CA ARG A 132 -2.78 -14.49 7.14
C ARG A 132 -3.18 -15.95 7.35
N GLY A 133 -4.40 -16.21 7.79
CA GLY A 133 -4.85 -17.54 8.21
C GLY A 133 -4.58 -18.63 7.17
N GLY A 134 -3.50 -19.39 7.39
CA GLY A 134 -3.34 -20.77 6.92
C GLY A 134 -2.49 -21.05 5.68
N GLU A 135 -1.42 -20.30 5.38
CA GLU A 135 -0.33 -20.84 4.55
C GLU A 135 1.04 -20.41 5.11
N THR A 136 1.42 -21.00 6.25
CA THR A 136 2.83 -21.35 6.38
C THR A 136 3.12 -22.33 5.25
N MET A 137 4.00 -21.98 4.30
CA MET A 137 4.99 -22.89 3.71
C MET A 137 5.78 -22.17 2.61
N LYS A 138 7.10 -22.21 2.78
CA LYS A 138 8.05 -22.40 1.69
C LYS A 138 7.42 -23.33 0.63
N HIS A 139 6.99 -22.78 -0.50
CA HIS A 139 7.04 -23.42 -1.81
C HIS A 139 6.53 -22.43 -2.88
N LYS A 140 7.45 -22.09 -3.80
CA LYS A 140 7.25 -21.90 -5.24
C LYS A 140 6.17 -20.87 -5.62
N LEU A 141 6.54 -19.70 -6.16
CA LEU A 141 6.83 -19.57 -7.61
C LEU A 141 6.04 -20.57 -8.46
N GLU A 142 4.71 -20.59 -8.34
CA GLU A 142 3.75 -21.14 -9.30
C GLU A 142 2.33 -20.83 -8.83
N ALA A 143 1.88 -19.59 -9.06
CA ALA A 143 0.46 -19.24 -9.04
C ALA A 143 0.12 -18.52 -10.35
N VAL A 144 0.33 -19.24 -11.43
CA VAL A 144 -0.35 -19.02 -12.71
C VAL A 144 -1.84 -19.31 -12.45
N TYR A 145 -2.63 -18.28 -12.18
CA TYR A 145 -4.03 -18.09 -12.61
C TYR A 145 -4.60 -16.94 -11.79
N TYR A 146 -4.53 -15.71 -12.31
CA TYR A 146 -5.53 -14.65 -12.19
C TYR A 146 -4.94 -13.37 -12.81
N GLY A 147 -4.88 -13.35 -14.14
CA GLY A 147 -4.86 -12.15 -14.98
C GLY A 147 -3.65 -11.21 -14.92
N GLY A 148 -2.93 -11.09 -13.79
CA GLY A 148 -1.85 -10.14 -13.64
C GLY A 148 -0.61 -10.67 -12.94
N PHE A 149 0.53 -10.08 -13.28
CA PHE A 149 1.87 -10.42 -12.86
C PHE A 149 2.54 -9.19 -12.24
N LEU A 150 3.45 -9.42 -11.30
CA LEU A 150 4.22 -8.36 -10.67
C LEU A 150 5.45 -8.05 -11.53
N VAL A 151 5.58 -6.81 -11.98
CA VAL A 151 6.75 -6.30 -12.70
C VAL A 151 7.46 -5.28 -11.84
N PHE A 152 8.77 -5.44 -11.67
CA PHE A 152 9.61 -4.41 -11.08
C PHE A 152 10.07 -3.46 -12.19
N VAL A 153 9.67 -2.19 -12.09
CA VAL A 153 10.09 -1.14 -13.02
C VAL A 153 11.25 -0.38 -12.40
N LYS A 154 12.38 -0.40 -13.10
CA LYS A 154 13.54 0.42 -12.79
C LYS A 154 13.53 1.69 -13.63
N THR A 155 13.43 2.85 -13.00
CA THR A 155 13.54 4.13 -13.69
C THR A 155 14.99 4.45 -14.07
N LEU A 156 15.19 5.40 -14.98
CA LEU A 156 16.53 5.91 -15.34
C LEU A 156 17.27 6.56 -14.15
N THR A 157 16.52 6.97 -13.12
CA THR A 157 17.11 7.49 -11.86
C THR A 157 17.60 6.39 -10.91
N GLY A 158 17.43 5.12 -11.28
CA GLY A 158 17.78 3.96 -10.45
C GLY A 158 16.70 3.58 -9.43
N LYS A 159 15.64 4.38 -9.28
CA LYS A 159 14.48 4.04 -8.44
C LYS A 159 13.73 2.85 -9.02
N GLU A 160 13.56 1.80 -8.22
CA GLU A 160 12.80 0.59 -8.56
C GLU A 160 11.44 0.59 -7.85
N PHE A 161 10.40 0.10 -8.53
CA PHE A 161 9.08 -0.03 -7.93
C PHE A 161 8.26 -1.19 -8.52
N PRO A 162 7.45 -1.88 -7.71
CA PRO A 162 6.59 -2.96 -8.18
C PRO A 162 5.29 -2.41 -8.82
N LEU A 163 4.89 -2.98 -9.95
CA LEU A 163 3.58 -2.79 -10.58
C LEU A 163 2.90 -4.15 -10.80
N VAL A 164 1.63 -4.26 -10.38
CA VAL A 164 0.79 -5.39 -10.78
C VAL A 164 0.17 -5.05 -12.14
N VAL A 165 0.49 -5.85 -13.15
CA VAL A 165 0.06 -5.63 -14.54
C VAL A 165 -0.71 -6.82 -15.07
N GLU A 166 -1.80 -6.61 -15.79
CA GLU A 166 -2.49 -7.70 -16.47
C GLU A 166 -1.76 -8.14 -17.74
N SER A 167 -1.76 -9.44 -18.06
CA SER A 167 -1.14 -9.98 -19.29
C SER A 167 -1.78 -9.47 -20.58
N THR A 168 -2.96 -8.86 -20.46
CA THR A 168 -3.73 -8.24 -21.55
C THR A 168 -3.39 -6.77 -21.77
N LEU A 169 -2.62 -6.14 -20.87
CA LEU A 169 -2.25 -4.73 -21.01
C LEU A 169 -1.35 -4.53 -22.23
N THR A 170 -1.66 -3.51 -23.03
CA THR A 170 -0.76 -3.07 -24.09
C THR A 170 0.43 -2.32 -23.51
N VAL A 171 1.50 -2.20 -24.31
CA VAL A 171 2.70 -1.43 -23.94
C VAL A 171 2.33 0.03 -23.67
N GLU A 172 1.41 0.61 -24.43
CA GLU A 172 0.90 1.97 -24.24
C GLU A 172 0.15 2.12 -22.91
N GLN A 173 -0.72 1.16 -22.58
CA GLN A 173 -1.42 1.15 -21.29
C GLN A 173 -0.45 1.02 -20.13
N PHE A 174 0.58 0.18 -20.26
CA PHE A 174 1.63 0.05 -19.26
C PHE A 174 2.46 1.32 -19.09
N LYS A 175 2.78 2.03 -20.19
CA LYS A 175 3.41 3.36 -20.13
C LYS A 175 2.54 4.38 -19.40
N ILE A 176 1.22 4.35 -19.58
CA ILE A 176 0.27 5.20 -18.84
C ILE A 176 0.29 4.85 -17.35
N MET A 177 0.36 3.56 -16.99
CA MET A 177 0.48 3.14 -15.58
C MET A 177 1.76 3.67 -14.92
N ILE A 178 2.90 3.58 -15.62
CA ILE A 178 4.18 4.15 -15.15
C ILE A 178 4.09 5.67 -15.04
N TRP A 179 3.42 6.33 -15.99
CA TRP A 179 3.25 7.79 -16.00
C TRP A 179 2.44 8.28 -14.79
N ASN A 180 1.27 7.67 -14.56
CA ASN A 180 0.41 7.97 -13.41
C ASN A 180 1.16 7.77 -12.08
N TRP A 181 2.10 6.83 -12.04
CA TRP A 181 2.89 6.55 -10.84
C TRP A 181 3.96 7.60 -10.54
N ASN A 182 4.63 8.18 -11.55
CA ASN A 182 5.77 9.08 -11.33
C ASN A 182 5.43 10.58 -11.38
N SER A 183 4.19 10.95 -11.75
CA SER A 183 3.76 12.34 -11.98
C SER A 183 4.69 13.16 -12.89
N ALA A 184 5.47 12.51 -13.76
CA ALA A 184 6.66 13.10 -14.40
C ALA A 184 6.44 13.67 -15.83
N GLY A 185 5.19 13.86 -16.28
CA GLY A 185 4.93 14.23 -17.68
C GLY A 185 5.16 13.07 -18.67
N PRO A 186 4.59 13.11 -19.88
CA PRO A 186 4.53 11.96 -20.79
C PRO A 186 5.94 11.41 -21.04
N VAL A 187 6.13 10.13 -20.69
CA VAL A 187 7.44 9.47 -20.79
C VAL A 187 7.66 9.10 -22.26
N GLU A 188 8.49 9.86 -22.98
CA GLU A 188 9.07 9.45 -24.28
C GLU A 188 10.10 8.29 -24.12
N GLY A 189 9.95 7.48 -23.07
CA GLY A 189 10.88 6.43 -22.70
C GLY A 189 10.64 5.14 -23.49
N TYR A 190 11.74 4.49 -23.86
CA TYR A 190 11.73 3.12 -24.36
C TYR A 190 11.71 2.15 -23.16
N LEU A 191 10.85 1.13 -23.23
CA LEU A 191 10.82 0.03 -22.26
C LEU A 191 11.74 -1.07 -22.75
N CYS A 192 12.69 -1.50 -21.91
CA CYS A 192 13.51 -2.68 -22.14
C CYS A 192 13.13 -3.78 -21.14
N GLY A 193 12.85 -4.99 -21.62
CA GLY A 193 12.61 -6.15 -20.78
C GLY A 193 13.89 -6.97 -20.62
N CYS A 194 14.27 -7.28 -19.38
CA CYS A 194 15.25 -8.30 -19.07
C CYS A 194 14.53 -9.43 -18.33
N ALA A 195 14.65 -10.65 -18.84
CA ALA A 195 14.28 -11.85 -18.08
C ALA A 195 15.57 -12.37 -17.44
N ASP A 196 15.64 -12.34 -16.11
CA ASP A 196 16.71 -13.03 -15.42
C ASP A 196 16.45 -14.53 -15.61
N GLY A 197 17.28 -15.17 -16.44
CA GLY A 197 17.25 -16.60 -16.63
C GLY A 197 17.73 -17.30 -15.36
N GLY A 198 16.82 -17.99 -14.68
CA GLY A 198 17.09 -18.83 -13.51
C GLY A 198 15.96 -19.83 -13.28
#